data_AF-A0A3A4K0W3-F1
#
_entry.id   AF-A0A3A4K0W3-F1
#
_cell.length_a   1.000
_cell.length_b   1.000
_cell.length_c   1.000
_cell.angle_alpha   90.00
_cell.angle_beta   90.00
_cell.angle_gamma   90.00
#
_symmetry.space_group_name_H-M   'P 1'
#
loop_
_entity.id
_entity.type
_entity.pdbx_description
1 polymer ?
#
loop_
_entity_poly.entity_id
_entity_poly.type
_entity_poly.pdbx_seq_one_letter_code
_entity_poly.pdbx_strand_id
1 'polypeptide(L)'
;MKKVAKITRFTLLLGSFIIIPLLISQFAFAFIDLRPVPVMPAAGMIPTIEITPQLMNALVFVESSNNPLAFNRFTKARGLTQVTPIAWKELKRHYRAKYAGLTYRKDIYNPEVAREAGRDYLYILQKYLQAKGIPVTLDNLLASYVWGIGNLSRYGLQKAPRVVRNYIASIKKHAALTS
;
A
#
# COMPACT_ATOMS: atom_id res chain seq x y z
N MET A 1 -52.51 -24.39 -43.98
CA MET A 1 -53.89 -24.10 -43.54
C MET A 1 -53.91 -22.79 -42.76
N LYS A 2 -54.96 -21.97 -42.91
CA LYS A 2 -55.09 -20.56 -42.47
C LYS A 2 -55.66 -20.44 -41.05
N LYS A 3 -55.24 -19.36 -40.35
CA LYS A 3 -55.87 -18.51 -39.28
C LYS A 3 -56.85 -19.14 -38.26
N VAL A 4 -56.78 -18.69 -36.99
CA VAL A 4 -57.80 -17.86 -36.27
C VAL A 4 -57.29 -17.49 -34.86
N ALA A 5 -57.66 -16.29 -34.38
CA ALA A 5 -57.36 -15.67 -33.08
C ALA A 5 -58.65 -15.41 -32.27
N LYS A 6 -58.52 -15.22 -30.93
CA LYS A 6 -59.26 -14.30 -30.00
C LYS A 6 -59.32 -14.90 -28.57
N ILE A 7 -58.71 -14.30 -27.54
CA ILE A 7 -59.17 -13.21 -26.63
C ILE A 7 -60.42 -13.56 -25.82
N THR A 8 -60.26 -13.62 -24.49
CA THR A 8 -61.29 -13.19 -23.51
C THR A 8 -60.66 -12.68 -22.20
N ARG A 9 -61.13 -11.53 -21.73
CA ARG A 9 -60.77 -10.81 -20.48
C ARG A 9 -61.44 -11.43 -19.24
N PHE A 10 -60.90 -11.20 -18.04
CA PHE A 10 -61.72 -11.04 -16.82
C PHE A 10 -60.99 -10.18 -15.77
N THR A 11 -61.70 -9.25 -15.14
CA THR A 11 -61.22 -8.36 -14.06
C THR A 11 -62.39 -8.07 -13.12
N LEU A 12 -62.06 -7.72 -11.85
CA LEU A 12 -62.89 -7.15 -10.76
C LEU A 12 -63.65 -8.20 -9.89
N LEU A 13 -63.75 -8.15 -8.55
CA LEU A 13 -63.59 -7.11 -7.50
C LEU A 13 -63.50 -7.73 -6.07
N LEU A 14 -62.95 -6.94 -5.12
CA LEU A 14 -63.24 -6.80 -3.64
C LEU A 14 -63.20 -8.05 -2.74
N GLY A 15 -62.59 -8.09 -1.54
CA GLY A 15 -62.26 -7.07 -0.55
C GLY A 15 -63.03 -7.35 0.76
N SER A 16 -62.36 -7.78 1.85
CA SER A 16 -62.88 -7.77 3.24
C SER A 16 -61.77 -8.07 4.28
N PHE A 17 -61.72 -7.26 5.34
CA PHE A 17 -60.79 -7.24 6.48
C PHE A 17 -61.38 -7.96 7.72
N ILE A 18 -60.59 -8.74 8.50
CA ILE A 18 -60.70 -8.93 9.98
C ILE A 18 -59.35 -9.36 10.64
N ILE A 19 -58.66 -8.40 11.28
CA ILE A 19 -58.05 -8.28 12.65
C ILE A 19 -57.54 -9.51 13.52
N ILE A 20 -56.19 -9.52 13.81
CA ILE A 20 -55.39 -9.73 15.09
C ILE A 20 -55.28 -11.13 15.78
N PRO A 21 -54.22 -11.57 16.55
CA PRO A 21 -53.02 -10.89 17.14
C PRO A 21 -51.59 -11.54 17.03
N LEU A 22 -50.58 -10.66 17.22
CA LEU A 22 -49.34 -10.74 18.05
C LEU A 22 -48.62 -12.08 18.32
N LEU A 23 -47.36 -12.22 17.85
CA LEU A 23 -46.29 -12.90 18.62
C LEU A 23 -44.90 -12.31 18.30
N ILE A 24 -44.21 -11.87 19.34
CA ILE A 24 -42.84 -11.33 19.35
C ILE A 24 -41.85 -12.49 19.35
N SER A 25 -40.83 -12.46 18.47
CA SER A 25 -39.64 -13.32 18.64
C SER A 25 -38.43 -12.85 17.83
N GLN A 26 -37.56 -12.13 18.54
CA GLN A 26 -36.08 -12.25 18.55
C GLN A 26 -35.22 -11.85 17.33
N PHE A 27 -34.47 -10.76 17.56
CA PHE A 27 -33.04 -10.59 17.28
C PHE A 27 -32.47 -11.05 15.93
N ALA A 28 -32.24 -10.08 15.05
CA ALA A 28 -30.92 -9.87 14.44
C ALA A 28 -30.80 -8.42 13.98
N PHE A 29 -30.41 -7.52 14.90
CA PHE A 29 -29.74 -6.29 14.52
C PHE A 29 -28.40 -6.70 13.90
N ALA A 30 -28.37 -6.88 12.58
CA ALA A 30 -27.13 -6.78 11.85
C ALA A 30 -26.70 -5.31 11.98
N PHE A 31 -25.79 -5.04 12.92
CA PHE A 31 -24.98 -3.84 12.91
C PHE A 31 -24.34 -3.75 11.52
N ILE A 32 -24.91 -2.95 10.64
CA ILE A 32 -24.16 -2.35 9.56
C ILE A 32 -23.12 -1.51 10.28
N ASP A 33 -21.90 -2.03 10.36
CA ASP A 33 -20.73 -1.30 10.82
C ASP A 33 -20.53 -0.14 9.84
N LEU A 34 -21.23 0.97 10.10
CA LEU A 34 -21.07 2.27 9.44
C LEU A 34 -19.73 2.84 9.89
N ARG A 35 -18.63 2.14 9.60
CA ARG A 35 -17.33 2.79 9.58
C ARG A 35 -17.42 3.86 8.51
N PRO A 36 -17.00 5.09 8.79
CA PRO A 36 -16.88 6.09 7.73
C PRO A 36 -16.00 5.48 6.64
N VAL A 37 -16.61 5.24 5.48
CA VAL A 37 -15.84 4.91 4.27
C VAL A 37 -14.96 6.14 4.04
N PRO A 38 -13.62 6.00 3.98
CA PRO A 38 -12.77 7.13 3.73
C PRO A 38 -13.23 7.80 2.44
N VAL A 39 -13.66 9.05 2.54
CA VAL A 39 -13.97 9.89 1.38
C VAL A 39 -12.77 9.83 0.46
N MET A 40 -12.95 9.22 -0.72
CA MET A 40 -11.89 9.21 -1.72
C MET A 40 -11.63 10.68 -2.11
N PRO A 41 -10.36 11.11 -2.18
CA PRO A 41 -10.05 12.46 -2.63
C PRO A 41 -10.63 12.68 -4.04
N ALA A 42 -11.16 13.87 -4.27
CA ALA A 42 -11.66 14.32 -5.56
C ALA A 42 -10.62 14.04 -6.67
N ALA A 43 -11.11 13.66 -7.85
CA ALA A 43 -10.30 13.31 -9.00
C ALA A 43 -9.21 14.36 -9.29
N GLY A 44 -7.93 13.95 -9.30
CA GLY A 44 -6.87 14.75 -9.94
C GLY A 44 -5.43 14.50 -9.50
N MET A 45 -5.15 14.23 -8.23
CA MET A 45 -3.79 13.90 -7.77
C MET A 45 -3.85 12.84 -6.68
N ILE A 46 -3.30 11.66 -6.97
CA ILE A 46 -3.08 10.67 -5.93
C ILE A 46 -1.99 11.24 -5.02
N PRO A 47 -2.20 11.34 -3.69
CA PRO A 47 -1.19 11.88 -2.79
C PRO A 47 0.10 11.06 -2.93
N THR A 48 1.18 11.76 -3.26
CA THR A 48 2.54 11.20 -3.35
C THR A 48 3.45 11.98 -2.41
N ILE A 49 4.35 11.26 -1.75
CA ILE A 49 5.48 11.84 -1.05
C ILE A 49 6.58 12.14 -2.08
N GLU A 50 7.02 13.39 -2.10
CA GLU A 50 8.20 13.80 -2.85
C GLU A 50 9.45 13.10 -2.28
N ILE A 51 10.21 12.44 -3.14
CA ILE A 51 11.46 11.77 -2.74
C ILE A 51 12.62 12.75 -2.91
N THR A 52 12.78 13.64 -1.93
CA THR A 52 13.78 14.71 -1.97
C THR A 52 15.21 14.19 -1.81
N PRO A 53 16.23 14.95 -2.26
CA PRO A 53 17.63 14.63 -1.99
C PRO A 53 17.94 14.47 -0.49
N GLN A 54 17.32 15.28 0.37
CA GLN A 54 17.48 15.22 1.83
C GLN A 54 16.95 13.92 2.40
N LEU A 55 15.76 13.47 1.94
CA LEU A 55 15.22 12.17 2.34
C LEU A 55 16.13 11.03 1.89
N MET A 56 16.66 11.10 0.67
CA MET A 56 17.59 10.08 0.16
C MET A 56 18.93 10.07 0.92
N ASN A 57 19.46 11.23 1.30
CA ASN A 57 20.67 11.33 2.12
C ASN A 57 20.45 10.71 3.50
N ALA A 58 19.32 11.02 4.14
CA ALA A 58 18.93 10.43 5.41
C ALA A 58 18.77 8.91 5.32
N LEU A 59 18.10 8.42 4.28
CA LEU A 59 17.94 6.99 4.03
C LEU A 59 19.29 6.29 3.90
N VAL A 60 20.19 6.81 3.06
CA VAL A 60 21.52 6.23 2.84
C VAL A 60 22.34 6.21 4.13
N PHE A 61 22.29 7.29 4.91
CA PHE A 61 22.97 7.36 6.18
C PHE A 61 22.46 6.30 7.17
N VAL A 62 21.14 6.17 7.30
CA VAL A 62 20.52 5.21 8.25
C VAL A 62 20.75 3.76 7.81
N GLU A 63 20.64 3.47 6.51
CA GLU A 63 20.75 2.10 5.99
C GLU A 63 22.19 1.59 5.95
N SER A 64 23.16 2.45 5.68
CA SER A 64 24.54 2.00 5.40
C SER A 64 25.64 2.84 6.05
N SER A 65 25.30 3.91 6.76
CA SER A 65 26.29 4.91 7.20
C SER A 65 27.17 5.41 6.05
N ASN A 66 26.56 5.60 4.87
CA ASN A 66 27.23 5.94 3.60
C ASN A 66 28.23 4.88 3.08
N ASN A 67 28.20 3.64 3.56
CA ASN A 67 29.08 2.59 3.07
C ASN A 67 28.48 1.90 1.83
N PRO A 68 29.03 2.10 0.62
CA PRO A 68 28.49 1.50 -0.60
C PRO A 68 28.69 -0.02 -0.66
N LEU A 69 29.56 -0.58 0.19
CA LEU A 69 29.82 -2.02 0.28
C LEU A 69 29.04 -2.67 1.45
N ALA A 70 28.13 -1.94 2.10
CA ALA A 70 27.35 -2.45 3.21
C ALA A 70 26.58 -3.73 2.80
N PHE A 71 26.69 -4.77 3.62
CA PHE A 71 26.03 -6.05 3.38
C PHE A 71 25.44 -6.60 4.68
N ASN A 72 24.13 -6.82 4.66
CA ASN A 72 23.43 -7.49 5.76
C ASN A 72 23.40 -9.01 5.52
N ARG A 73 24.09 -9.77 6.37
CA ARG A 73 24.16 -11.24 6.27
C ARG A 73 22.82 -11.95 6.41
N PHE A 74 21.84 -11.38 7.11
CA PHE A 74 20.56 -12.01 7.41
C PHE A 74 19.52 -11.74 6.32
N THR A 75 19.31 -10.47 5.96
CA THR A 75 18.35 -10.09 4.92
C THR A 75 18.91 -10.17 3.51
N LYS A 76 20.25 -10.31 3.40
CA LYS A 76 21.02 -10.21 2.16
C LYS A 76 20.94 -8.84 1.49
N ALA A 77 20.46 -7.81 2.20
CA ALA A 77 20.44 -6.43 1.75
C ALA A 77 21.85 -5.91 1.43
N ARG A 78 21.96 -5.04 0.42
CA ARG A 78 23.22 -4.57 -0.13
C ARG A 78 23.21 -3.10 -0.51
N GLY A 79 24.40 -2.52 -0.50
CA GLY A 79 24.67 -1.19 -1.02
C GLY A 79 24.15 -0.09 -0.10
N LEU A 80 24.23 1.14 -0.61
CA LEU A 80 23.92 2.35 0.15
C LEU A 80 22.50 2.38 0.75
N THR A 81 21.56 1.76 0.06
CA THR A 81 20.13 1.78 0.41
C THR A 81 19.64 0.44 0.93
N GLN A 82 20.54 -0.53 1.14
CA GLN A 82 20.18 -1.86 1.67
C GLN A 82 19.01 -2.53 0.92
N VAL A 83 18.95 -2.38 -0.40
CA VAL A 83 17.95 -3.07 -1.25
C VAL A 83 18.15 -4.58 -1.12
N THR A 84 17.07 -5.32 -0.85
CA THR A 84 17.08 -6.78 -0.71
C THR A 84 16.99 -7.50 -2.06
N PRO A 85 17.32 -8.81 -2.15
CA PRO A 85 17.15 -9.56 -3.41
C PRO A 85 15.71 -9.57 -3.92
N ILE A 86 14.72 -9.53 -3.01
CA ILE A 86 13.30 -9.54 -3.36
C ILE A 86 12.91 -8.17 -3.95
N ALA A 87 13.28 -7.07 -3.28
CA ALA A 87 13.05 -5.72 -3.78
C ALA A 87 13.75 -5.48 -5.13
N TRP A 88 14.95 -6.04 -5.34
CA TRP A 88 15.62 -5.99 -6.64
C TRP A 88 14.83 -6.68 -7.75
N LYS A 89 14.22 -7.86 -7.48
CA LYS A 89 13.34 -8.51 -8.45
C LYS A 89 12.12 -7.65 -8.78
N GLU A 90 11.57 -6.94 -7.80
CA GLU A 90 10.48 -6.01 -8.03
C GLU A 90 10.90 -4.82 -8.89
N LEU A 91 12.07 -4.23 -8.62
CA LEU A 91 12.65 -3.17 -9.43
C LEU A 91 12.81 -3.60 -10.89
N LYS A 92 13.36 -4.78 -11.16
CA LYS A 92 13.50 -5.29 -12.54
C LYS A 92 12.15 -5.56 -13.22
N ARG A 93 11.09 -5.82 -12.45
CA ARG A 93 9.74 -6.01 -12.99
C ARG A 93 9.10 -4.68 -13.40
N HIS A 94 9.23 -3.64 -12.57
CA HIS A 94 8.64 -2.32 -12.81
C HIS A 94 9.48 -1.43 -13.74
N TYR A 95 10.80 -1.59 -13.71
CA TYR A 95 11.77 -0.75 -14.44
C TYR A 95 12.69 -1.62 -15.31
N ARG A 96 12.10 -2.52 -16.10
CA ARG A 96 12.81 -3.54 -16.87
C ARG A 96 13.93 -2.99 -17.75
N ALA A 97 13.66 -1.91 -18.50
CA ALA A 97 14.64 -1.30 -19.39
C ALA A 97 15.81 -0.68 -18.61
N LYS A 98 15.51 0.06 -17.53
CA LYS A 98 16.52 0.74 -16.70
C LYS A 98 17.51 -0.23 -16.05
N TYR A 99 17.02 -1.35 -15.54
CA TYR A 99 17.85 -2.37 -14.88
C TYR A 99 18.23 -3.55 -15.79
N ALA A 100 18.05 -3.41 -17.11
CA ALA A 100 18.47 -4.42 -18.07
C ALA A 100 19.99 -4.61 -17.99
N GLY A 101 20.47 -5.85 -18.10
CA GLY A 101 21.90 -6.17 -17.99
C GLY A 101 22.50 -6.10 -16.58
N LEU A 102 21.90 -5.36 -15.65
CA LEU A 102 22.41 -5.23 -14.29
C LEU A 102 22.13 -6.46 -13.42
N THR A 103 23.09 -6.81 -12.57
CA THR A 103 23.07 -7.95 -11.66
C THR A 103 23.04 -7.50 -10.20
N TYR A 104 22.26 -8.20 -9.38
CA TYR A 104 22.17 -7.90 -7.94
C TYR A 104 23.46 -8.20 -7.16
N ARG A 105 24.35 -9.05 -7.69
CA ARG A 105 25.59 -9.44 -6.99
C ARG A 105 26.69 -8.40 -7.09
N LYS A 106 26.76 -7.69 -8.21
CA LYS A 106 27.83 -6.74 -8.50
C LYS A 106 27.31 -5.31 -8.48
N ASP A 107 26.27 -5.06 -9.27
CA ASP A 107 25.93 -3.69 -9.67
C ASP A 107 25.19 -2.92 -8.57
N ILE A 108 24.54 -3.61 -7.62
CA ILE A 108 23.89 -2.94 -6.47
C ILE A 108 24.89 -2.29 -5.49
N TYR A 109 26.18 -2.62 -5.57
CA TYR A 109 27.22 -1.95 -4.79
C TYR A 109 27.74 -0.66 -5.46
N ASN A 110 27.38 -0.42 -6.73
CA ASN A 110 27.65 0.87 -7.35
C ASN A 110 26.78 1.95 -6.66
N PRO A 111 27.38 3.04 -6.12
CA PRO A 111 26.66 4.07 -5.39
C PRO A 111 25.47 4.67 -6.14
N GLU A 112 25.62 4.95 -7.43
CA GLU A 112 24.58 5.56 -8.26
C GLU A 112 23.42 4.58 -8.44
N VAL A 113 23.72 3.34 -8.85
CA VAL A 113 22.72 2.27 -9.01
C VAL A 113 21.98 2.02 -7.70
N ALA A 114 22.67 2.00 -6.56
CA ALA A 114 22.07 1.78 -5.24
C ALA A 114 21.10 2.90 -4.86
N ARG A 115 21.50 4.17 -5.08
CA ARG A 115 20.65 5.33 -4.78
C ARG A 115 19.42 5.37 -5.67
N GLU A 116 19.59 5.09 -6.97
CA GLU A 116 18.47 4.99 -7.90
C GLU A 116 17.52 3.87 -7.52
N ALA A 117 18.04 2.67 -7.20
CA ALA A 117 17.25 1.53 -6.76
C ALA A 117 16.44 1.84 -5.50
N GLY A 118 17.03 2.51 -4.51
CA GLY A 118 16.32 2.95 -3.31
C GLY A 118 15.18 3.92 -3.62
N ARG A 119 15.45 4.95 -4.44
CA ARG A 119 14.46 5.94 -4.87
C ARG A 119 13.30 5.29 -5.63
N ASP A 120 13.62 4.48 -6.63
CA ASP A 120 12.64 3.83 -7.49
C ASP A 120 11.79 2.83 -6.70
N TYR A 121 12.38 2.16 -5.69
CA TYR A 121 11.62 1.28 -4.80
C TYR A 121 10.66 2.05 -3.88
N LEU A 122 11.04 3.24 -3.38
CA LEU A 122 10.11 4.11 -2.66
C LEU A 122 8.90 4.49 -3.53
N TYR A 123 9.10 4.79 -4.82
CA TYR A 123 7.98 5.04 -5.74
C TYR A 123 7.08 3.82 -5.93
N ILE A 124 7.64 2.60 -6.02
CA ILE A 124 6.85 1.36 -6.07
C ILE A 124 6.01 1.22 -4.80
N LEU A 125 6.59 1.47 -3.62
CA LEU A 125 5.87 1.35 -2.35
C LEU A 125 4.73 2.36 -2.24
N GLN A 126 4.90 3.60 -2.73
CA GLN A 126 3.80 4.57 -2.78
C GLN A 126 2.61 4.04 -3.59
N LYS A 127 2.86 3.44 -4.76
CA LYS A 127 1.80 2.80 -5.57
C LYS A 127 1.12 1.65 -4.82
N TYR A 128 1.91 0.85 -4.09
CA TYR A 128 1.35 -0.25 -3.32
C TYR A 128 0.52 0.21 -2.12
N LEU A 129 0.91 1.29 -1.45
CA LEU A 129 0.11 1.90 -0.38
C LEU A 129 -1.26 2.34 -0.92
N GLN A 130 -1.25 3.05 -2.04
CA GLN A 130 -2.47 3.50 -2.75
C GLN A 130 -3.36 2.31 -3.12
N ALA A 131 -2.80 1.28 -3.77
CA ALA A 131 -3.54 0.09 -4.19
C ALA A 131 -4.15 -0.69 -3.02
N LYS A 132 -3.59 -0.56 -1.81
CA LYS A 132 -4.10 -1.19 -0.59
C LYS A 132 -5.03 -0.30 0.23
N GLY A 133 -5.32 0.92 -0.21
CA GLY A 133 -6.10 1.89 0.56
C GLY A 133 -5.41 2.34 1.84
N ILE A 134 -4.08 2.18 1.94
CA ILE A 134 -3.29 2.65 3.08
C ILE A 134 -2.87 4.10 2.81
N PRO A 135 -3.04 5.03 3.76
CA PRO A 135 -2.64 6.42 3.57
C PRO A 135 -1.18 6.56 3.15
N VAL A 136 -0.92 7.35 2.11
CA VAL A 136 0.42 7.63 1.59
C VAL A 136 1.08 8.70 2.45
N THR A 137 1.58 8.29 3.61
CA THR A 137 2.34 9.14 4.53
C THR A 137 3.81 8.71 4.53
N LEU A 138 4.72 9.62 4.90
CA LEU A 138 6.14 9.29 5.03
C LEU A 138 6.36 8.12 6.01
N ASP A 139 5.64 8.11 7.13
CA ASP A 139 5.76 7.06 8.13
C ASP A 139 5.33 5.69 7.59
N ASN A 140 4.23 5.62 6.82
CA ASN A 140 3.78 4.38 6.19
C ASN A 140 4.72 3.92 5.05
N LEU A 141 5.30 4.86 4.31
CA LEU A 141 6.29 4.58 3.27
C LEU A 141 7.55 3.97 3.87
N LEU A 142 8.11 4.60 4.91
CA LEU A 142 9.31 4.13 5.60
C LEU A 142 9.06 2.81 6.36
N ALA A 143 7.89 2.65 6.98
CA ALA A 143 7.48 1.37 7.56
C ALA A 143 7.40 0.27 6.51
N SER A 144 6.85 0.55 5.33
CA SER A 144 6.78 -0.41 4.23
C SER A 144 8.17 -0.78 3.71
N TYR A 145 9.12 0.15 3.72
CA TYR A 145 10.50 -0.07 3.29
C TYR A 145 11.21 -1.08 4.19
N VAL A 146 11.18 -0.86 5.52
CA VAL A 146 11.95 -1.64 6.49
C VAL A 146 11.20 -2.87 7.02
N TRP A 147 9.88 -2.78 7.17
CA TRP A 147 9.05 -3.83 7.77
C TRP A 147 8.23 -4.61 6.73
N GLY A 148 8.15 -4.11 5.50
CA GLY A 148 7.35 -4.69 4.43
C GLY A 148 5.89 -4.24 4.48
N ILE A 149 5.34 -3.89 3.32
CA ILE A 149 3.96 -3.42 3.19
C ILE A 149 2.92 -4.46 3.63
N GLY A 150 3.22 -5.76 3.49
CA GLY A 150 2.32 -6.82 3.95
C GLY A 150 2.09 -6.79 5.46
N ASN A 151 3.15 -6.50 6.23
CA ASN A 151 3.04 -6.37 7.68
C ASN A 151 2.29 -5.08 8.06
N LEU A 152 2.62 -3.97 7.41
CA LEU A 152 1.89 -2.71 7.61
C LEU A 152 0.39 -2.88 7.33
N SER A 153 0.05 -3.53 6.21
CA SER A 153 -1.34 -3.79 5.81
C SER A 153 -2.08 -4.69 6.81
N ARG A 154 -1.39 -5.67 7.41
CA ARG A 154 -2.00 -6.64 8.32
C ARG A 154 -2.18 -6.09 9.74
N TYR A 155 -1.20 -5.36 10.24
CA TYR A 155 -1.12 -5.00 11.66
C TYR A 155 -1.29 -3.51 11.93
N GLY A 156 -1.06 -2.66 10.93
CA GLY A 156 -1.02 -1.21 11.06
C GLY A 156 0.26 -0.69 11.73
N LEU A 157 0.55 0.60 11.51
CA LEU A 157 1.76 1.26 12.00
C LEU A 157 1.84 1.29 13.53
N GLN A 158 0.70 1.39 14.21
CA GLN A 158 0.57 1.38 15.67
C GLN A 158 1.14 0.10 16.31
N LYS A 159 1.10 -1.03 15.58
CA LYS A 159 1.66 -2.32 16.02
C LYS A 159 3.07 -2.58 15.48
N ALA A 160 3.70 -1.61 14.80
CA ALA A 160 5.05 -1.77 14.27
C ALA A 160 6.06 -2.06 15.41
N PRO A 161 7.02 -2.98 15.23
CA PRO A 161 8.08 -3.20 16.20
C PRO A 161 8.87 -1.92 16.54
N ARG A 162 9.46 -1.86 17.74
CA ARG A 162 10.26 -0.71 18.17
C ARG A 162 11.36 -0.34 17.17
N VAL A 163 12.02 -1.32 16.56
CA VAL A 163 13.06 -1.09 15.54
C VAL A 163 12.52 -0.30 14.33
N VAL A 164 11.29 -0.58 13.89
CA VAL A 164 10.65 0.13 12.77
C VAL A 164 10.33 1.57 13.14
N ARG A 165 9.80 1.79 14.35
CA ARG A 165 9.53 3.15 14.84
C ARG A 165 10.82 3.98 15.00
N ASN A 166 11.87 3.36 15.53
CA ASN A 166 13.19 4.00 15.66
C ASN A 166 13.78 4.35 14.28
N TYR A 167 13.64 3.46 13.30
CA TYR A 167 14.07 3.68 11.93
C TYR A 167 13.39 4.91 11.32
N ILE A 168 12.06 5.00 11.44
CA ILE A 168 11.26 6.14 10.95
C ILE A 168 11.73 7.45 11.62
N ALA A 169 11.87 7.44 12.95
CA ALA A 169 12.33 8.61 13.70
C ALA A 169 13.74 9.05 13.29
N SER A 170 14.65 8.10 13.06
CA SER A 170 16.02 8.38 12.64
C SER A 170 16.07 9.06 11.27
N ILE A 171 15.34 8.54 10.28
CA ILE A 171 15.30 9.15 8.94
C ILE A 171 14.72 10.56 9.01
N LYS A 172 13.60 10.77 9.72
CA LYS A 172 12.98 12.09 9.85
C LYS A 172 13.93 13.09 10.49
N LYS A 173 14.66 12.66 11.54
CA LYS A 173 15.70 13.47 12.19
C LYS A 173 16.80 13.88 11.20
N HIS A 174 17.37 12.93 10.47
CA HIS A 174 18.46 13.23 9.52
C HIS A 174 17.99 14.05 8.31
N ALA A 175 16.77 13.84 7.83
CA ALA A 175 16.20 14.62 6.74
C ALA A 175 16.00 16.09 7.14
N ALA A 176 15.54 16.36 8.37
CA ALA A 176 15.38 17.71 8.90
C ALA A 176 16.71 18.42 9.25
N LEU A 177 17.79 17.67 9.50
CA LEU A 177 19.12 18.24 9.75
C LEU A 177 19.87 18.60 8.45
N THR A 178 19.32 18.23 7.29
CA THR A 178 19.93 18.48 5.96
C THR A 178 19.17 19.59 5.19
N SER A 179 18.24 20.30 5.85
CA SER A 179 17.46 21.41 5.30
C SER A 179 18.09 22.77 5.57
#